data_AF-A0A925ZXF3-F1
#
_entry.id   AF-A0A925ZXF3-F1
#
_cell.length_a   1.000
_cell.length_b   1.000
_cell.length_c   1.000
_cell.angle_alpha   90.00
_cell.angle_beta   90.00
_cell.angle_gamma   90.00
#
_symmetry.space_group_name_H-M   'P 1'
#
loop_
_entity.id
_entity.type
_entity.pdbx_description
1 polymer ?
#
loop_
_entity_poly.entity_id
_entity_poly.type
_entity_poly.pdbx_seq_one_letter_code
_entity_poly.pdbx_strand_id
1 'polypeptide(L)'
;MNAHSRLLLIKTLHTAVWAFFVTVIFYVLYCGVADEISGLTGVAIGLVVVEGGVLLAFKRQCPLTLLARKYSTSLQANFDIFLPNWLARYNQLIFTSIYVFSVLLVGYRMVR
;
A
#
# COMPACT_ATOMS: atom_id res chain seq x y z
N MET A 1 -19.78 21.88 2.41
CA MET A 1 -19.27 20.75 1.59
C MET A 1 -20.18 19.54 1.78
N ASN A 2 -20.80 19.05 0.70
CA ASN A 2 -21.70 17.90 0.72
C ASN A 2 -20.95 16.61 1.13
N ALA A 3 -21.65 15.67 1.76
CA ALA A 3 -21.07 14.40 2.21
C ALA A 3 -20.39 13.62 1.06
N HIS A 4 -20.96 13.69 -0.16
CA HIS A 4 -20.39 13.11 -1.37
C HIS A 4 -19.00 13.68 -1.72
N SER A 5 -18.78 14.99 -1.59
CA SER A 5 -17.49 15.62 -1.92
C SER A 5 -16.39 15.21 -0.94
N ARG A 6 -16.72 15.03 0.35
CA ARG A 6 -15.77 14.55 1.37
C ARG A 6 -15.36 13.10 1.11
N LEU A 7 -16.32 12.25 0.71
CA LEU A 7 -16.04 10.87 0.36
C LEU A 7 -15.13 10.78 -0.87
N LEU A 8 -15.36 11.64 -1.87
CA LEU A 8 -14.56 11.68 -3.09
C LEU A 8 -13.13 12.14 -2.81
N LEU A 9 -12.95 13.14 -1.92
CA LEU A 9 -11.63 13.56 -1.46
C LEU A 9 -10.87 12.41 -0.77
N ILE A 10 -11.54 11.66 0.12
CA ILE A 10 -10.93 10.51 0.80
C ILE A 10 -10.54 9.44 -0.22
N LYS A 11 -11.41 9.15 -1.21
CA LYS A 11 -11.10 8.21 -2.29
C LYS A 11 -9.87 8.60 -3.09
N THR A 12 -9.77 9.87 -3.47
CA THR A 12 -8.64 10.38 -4.26
C THR A 12 -7.35 10.34 -3.46
N LEU A 13 -7.38 10.79 -2.20
CA LEU A 13 -6.22 10.72 -1.30
C LEU A 13 -5.76 9.29 -1.07
N HIS A 14 -6.70 8.38 -0.79
CA HIS A 14 -6.38 6.96 -0.59
C HIS A 14 -5.75 6.36 -1.86
N THR A 15 -6.31 6.65 -3.03
CA THR A 15 -5.78 6.17 -4.31
C THR A 15 -4.38 6.72 -4.59
N ALA A 16 -4.11 7.99 -4.25
CA ALA A 16 -2.80 8.61 -4.42
C ALA A 16 -1.75 7.98 -3.50
N VAL A 17 -2.07 7.79 -2.21
CA VAL A 17 -1.19 7.11 -1.24
C VAL A 17 -0.93 5.67 -1.67
N TRP A 18 -1.98 4.96 -2.12
CA TRP A 18 -1.85 3.62 -2.65
C TRP A 18 -0.89 3.56 -3.85
N ALA A 19 -1.07 4.43 -4.86
CA ALA A 19 -0.22 4.45 -6.05
C ALA A 19 1.24 4.75 -5.72
N PHE A 20 1.47 5.64 -4.74
CA PHE A 20 2.79 5.93 -4.22
C PHE A 20 3.45 4.68 -3.62
N PHE A 21 2.80 3.98 -2.69
CA PHE A 21 3.37 2.77 -2.09
C PHE A 21 3.56 1.63 -3.10
N VAL A 22 2.65 1.47 -4.05
CA VAL A 22 2.82 0.51 -5.16
C VAL A 22 4.09 0.79 -5.94
N THR A 23 4.33 2.06 -6.28
CA THR A 23 5.55 2.48 -6.98
C THR A 23 6.81 2.17 -6.15
N VAL A 24 6.78 2.42 -4.84
CA VAL A 24 7.89 2.11 -3.94
C VAL A 24 8.16 0.59 -3.88
N ILE A 25 7.13 -0.25 -3.81
CA ILE A 25 7.29 -1.72 -3.80
C ILE A 25 7.93 -2.20 -5.10
N PHE A 26 7.49 -1.68 -6.25
CA PHE A 26 8.10 -2.01 -7.55
C PHE A 26 9.54 -1.50 -7.67
N TYR A 27 9.84 -0.34 -7.08
CA TYR A 27 11.22 0.16 -7.01
C TYR A 27 12.13 -0.77 -6.20
N VAL A 28 11.68 -1.24 -5.02
CA VAL A 28 12.45 -2.22 -4.23
C VAL A 28 12.65 -3.53 -5.01
N LEU A 29 11.62 -3.99 -5.73
CA LEU A 29 11.73 -5.18 -6.59
C LEU A 29 12.78 -4.96 -7.68
N TYR A 30 12.73 -3.81 -8.36
CA TYR A 30 13.68 -3.45 -9.41
C TYR A 30 15.11 -3.43 -8.88
N CYS A 31 15.37 -2.78 -7.74
CA CYS A 31 16.70 -2.76 -7.11
C CYS A 31 17.22 -4.17 -6.81
N GLY A 32 16.38 -5.06 -6.29
CA GLY A 32 16.81 -6.44 -6.02
C GLY A 32 17.08 -7.26 -7.29
N VAL A 33 16.38 -6.99 -8.40
CA VAL A 33 16.60 -7.67 -9.69
C VAL A 33 17.85 -7.12 -10.39
N ALA A 34 18.00 -5.80 -10.43
CA ALA A 34 19.10 -5.09 -11.07
C ALA A 34 20.42 -5.18 -10.27
N ASP A 35 20.38 -5.70 -9.04
CA ASP A 35 21.52 -5.78 -8.12
C ASP A 35 22.10 -4.40 -7.73
N GLU A 36 21.29 -3.35 -7.90
CA GLU A 36 21.63 -1.97 -7.52
C GLU A 36 21.05 -1.66 -6.15
N ILE A 37 21.61 -2.29 -5.13
CA ILE A 37 21.20 -2.07 -3.73
C ILE A 37 21.93 -0.84 -3.21
N SER A 38 21.18 0.25 -3.04
CA SER A 38 21.69 1.50 -2.48
C SER A 38 21.02 1.83 -1.15
N GLY A 39 21.52 2.84 -0.43
CA GLY A 39 20.88 3.32 0.79
C GLY A 39 19.41 3.73 0.59
N LEU A 40 19.05 4.16 -0.63
CA LEU A 40 17.68 4.46 -1.04
C LEU A 40 16.77 3.22 -1.01
N THR A 41 17.27 2.04 -1.36
CA THR A 41 16.52 0.78 -1.26
C THR A 41 16.17 0.48 0.19
N GLY A 42 17.10 0.71 1.12
CA GLY A 42 16.86 0.55 2.56
C GLY A 42 15.81 1.53 3.10
N VAL A 43 15.86 2.80 2.68
CA VAL A 43 14.84 3.80 3.04
C VAL A 43 13.47 3.41 2.49
N ALA A 44 13.40 2.96 1.23
CA ALA A 44 12.16 2.50 0.60
C ALA A 44 11.54 1.30 1.33
N ILE A 45 12.36 0.31 1.71
CA ILE A 45 11.95 -0.82 2.55
C ILE A 45 11.41 -0.31 3.89
N GLY A 46 12.18 0.52 4.60
CA GLY A 46 11.76 1.07 5.90
C GLY A 46 10.42 1.80 5.83
N LEU A 47 10.19 2.59 4.78
CA LEU A 47 8.96 3.33 4.56
C LEU A 47 7.74 2.40 4.41
N VAL A 48 7.89 1.31 3.64
CA VAL A 48 6.82 0.30 3.47
C VAL A 48 6.60 -0.50 4.76
N VAL A 49 7.66 -0.81 5.53
CA VAL A 49 7.52 -1.49 6.83
C VAL A 49 6.74 -0.63 7.81
N VAL A 50 7.03 0.67 7.89
CA VAL A 50 6.32 1.60 8.79
C VAL A 50 4.83 1.63 8.43
N GLU A 51 4.50 1.81 7.15
CA GLU A 51 3.10 1.77 6.69
C GLU A 51 2.44 0.42 6.99
N GLY A 52 3.13 -0.69 6.72
CA GLY A 52 2.68 -2.05 7.04
C GLY A 52 2.40 -2.23 8.54
N GLY A 53 3.23 -1.64 9.39
CA GLY A 53 3.06 -1.62 10.85
C GLY A 53 1.81 -0.85 11.28
N VAL A 54 1.56 0.32 10.67
CA VAL A 54 0.32 1.09 10.88
C VAL A 54 -0.89 0.24 10.47
N LEU A 55 -0.88 -0.38 9.29
CA LEU A 55 -1.95 -1.28 8.86
C LEU A 55 -2.18 -2.45 9.83
N LEU A 56 -1.12 -3.04 10.37
CA LEU A 56 -1.23 -4.14 11.33
C LEU A 56 -1.88 -3.67 12.65
N ALA A 57 -1.47 -2.49 13.15
CA ALA A 57 -2.03 -1.89 14.35
C ALA A 57 -3.54 -1.61 14.21
N PHE A 58 -3.99 -1.26 13.01
CA PHE A 58 -5.41 -1.02 12.68
C PHE A 58 -6.13 -2.26 12.12
N LYS A 59 -5.74 -3.48 12.53
CA LYS A 59 -6.38 -4.76 12.12
C LYS A 59 -6.45 -4.98 10.60
N ARG A 60 -5.37 -4.65 9.88
CA ARG A 60 -5.28 -4.73 8.41
C ARG A 60 -6.21 -3.76 7.67
N GLN A 61 -6.78 -2.79 8.36
CA GLN A 61 -7.61 -1.75 7.75
C GLN A 61 -6.87 -0.42 7.79
N CYS A 62 -6.87 0.31 6.67
CA CYS A 62 -6.30 1.64 6.65
C CYS A 62 -7.15 2.55 7.57
N PRO A 63 -6.56 3.42 8.41
CA PRO A 63 -7.31 4.35 9.25
C PRO A 63 -8.27 5.24 8.43
N LEU A 64 -7.92 5.52 7.16
CA LEU A 64 -8.81 6.21 6.21
C LEU A 64 -10.09 5.42 5.92
N THR A 65 -10.03 4.09 5.84
CA THR A 65 -11.19 3.22 5.62
C THR A 65 -12.16 3.28 6.80
N LEU A 66 -11.64 3.34 8.03
CA LEU A 66 -12.43 3.52 9.25
C LEU A 66 -13.10 4.91 9.30
N LEU A 67 -12.38 5.96 8.88
CA LEU A 67 -12.96 7.30 8.73
C LEU A 67 -14.03 7.34 7.63
N ALA A 68 -13.76 6.75 6.46
CA ALA A 68 -14.69 6.71 5.33
C ALA A 68 -15.99 6.00 5.68
N ARG A 69 -15.93 4.95 6.52
CA ARG A 69 -17.10 4.22 7.02
C ARG A 69 -18.05 5.07 7.87
N LYS A 70 -17.57 6.16 8.47
CA LYS A 70 -18.45 7.14 9.15
C LYS A 70 -19.25 8.00 8.16
N TYR A 71 -18.83 8.07 6.90
CA TYR A 71 -19.42 8.91 5.86
C TYR A 71 -20.11 8.10 4.75
N SER A 72 -19.99 6.77 4.73
CA SER A 72 -20.64 5.88 3.77
C SER A 72 -21.03 4.54 4.40
N THR A 73 -22.27 4.10 4.15
CA THR A 73 -22.84 2.81 4.56
C THR A 73 -22.58 1.69 3.54
N SER A 74 -21.80 1.95 2.48
CA SER A 74 -21.50 0.95 1.44
C SER A 74 -20.62 -0.18 2.00
N LEU A 75 -21.03 -1.42 1.72
CA LEU A 75 -20.31 -2.64 2.09
C LEU A 75 -19.29 -3.09 1.03
N GLN A 76 -19.16 -2.35 -0.08
CA GLN A 76 -18.24 -2.71 -1.16
C GLN A 76 -16.78 -2.52 -0.71
N ALA A 77 -15.84 -3.34 -1.21
CA ALA A 77 -14.43 -3.25 -0.83
C ALA A 77 -13.72 -2.04 -1.47
N ASN A 78 -14.29 -1.45 -2.51
CA ASN A 78 -13.79 -0.26 -3.21
C ASN A 78 -14.55 1.03 -2.85
N PHE A 79 -15.29 1.03 -1.74
CA PHE A 79 -16.07 2.18 -1.33
C PHE A 79 -15.19 3.39 -0.93
N ASP A 80 -13.93 3.16 -0.63
CA ASP A 80 -12.93 4.12 -0.12
C ASP A 80 -11.74 4.33 -1.08
N ILE A 81 -11.72 3.66 -2.23
CA ILE A 81 -10.63 3.77 -3.23
C ILE A 81 -11.18 3.64 -4.67
N PHE A 82 -10.56 4.31 -5.65
CA PHE A 82 -10.93 4.19 -7.07
C PHE A 82 -10.31 2.93 -7.72
N LEU A 83 -10.58 1.76 -7.16
CA LEU A 83 -10.10 0.47 -7.65
C LEU A 83 -11.27 -0.50 -7.96
N PRO A 84 -11.08 -1.48 -8.86
CA PRO A 84 -12.07 -2.54 -9.05
C PRO A 84 -12.18 -3.40 -7.78
N ASN A 85 -13.38 -3.89 -7.47
CA ASN A 85 -13.68 -4.56 -6.20
C ASN A 85 -12.78 -5.78 -5.91
N TRP A 86 -12.40 -6.53 -6.95
CA TRP A 86 -11.50 -7.67 -6.80
C TRP A 86 -10.09 -7.21 -6.37
N LEU A 87 -9.56 -6.14 -6.98
CA LEU A 87 -8.24 -5.63 -6.66
C LEU A 87 -8.23 -5.03 -5.26
N ALA A 88 -9.25 -4.25 -4.90
CA ALA A 88 -9.39 -3.70 -3.55
C ALA A 88 -9.44 -4.80 -2.47
N ARG A 89 -10.11 -5.94 -2.77
CA ARG A 89 -10.20 -7.09 -1.86
C ARG A 89 -8.85 -7.80 -1.68
N TYR A 90 -8.08 -7.99 -2.75
CA TYR A 90 -6.82 -8.73 -2.72
C TYR A 90 -5.58 -7.83 -2.61
N ASN A 91 -5.77 -6.51 -2.56
CA ASN A 91 -4.72 -5.50 -2.61
C ASN A 91 -3.60 -5.78 -1.62
N GLN A 92 -3.97 -5.91 -0.36
CA GLN A 92 -3.01 -6.13 0.72
C GLN A 92 -2.23 -7.43 0.51
N LEU A 93 -2.90 -8.51 0.09
CA LEU A 93 -2.25 -9.80 -0.11
C LEU A 93 -1.27 -9.76 -1.29
N ILE A 94 -1.70 -9.21 -2.44
CA ILE A 94 -0.87 -9.09 -3.64
C ILE A 94 0.38 -8.25 -3.35
N PHE A 95 0.20 -7.03 -2.84
CA PHE A 95 1.33 -6.12 -2.63
C PHE A 95 2.24 -6.55 -1.47
N THR A 96 1.69 -7.17 -0.43
CA THR A 96 2.52 -7.74 0.65
C THR A 96 3.34 -8.91 0.14
N SER A 97 2.76 -9.80 -0.68
CA SER A 97 3.50 -10.90 -1.29
C SER A 97 4.62 -10.41 -2.21
N ILE A 98 4.36 -9.42 -3.06
CA ILE A 98 5.39 -8.80 -3.91
C ILE A 98 6.48 -8.19 -3.03
N TYR A 99 6.11 -7.41 -2.01
CA TYR A 99 7.06 -6.75 -1.14
C TYR A 99 7.97 -7.73 -0.38
N VAL A 100 7.39 -8.79 0.22
CA VAL A 100 8.16 -9.84 0.90
C VAL A 100 9.13 -10.51 -0.07
N PHE A 101 8.67 -10.81 -1.29
CA PHE A 101 9.54 -11.36 -2.33
C PHE A 101 10.69 -10.40 -2.69
N SER A 102 10.40 -9.11 -2.87
CA SER A 102 11.41 -8.08 -3.14
C SER A 102 12.45 -7.99 -2.03
N VAL A 103 12.03 -8.00 -0.76
CA VAL A 103 12.93 -7.93 0.40
C VAL A 103 13.80 -9.19 0.50
N LEU A 104 13.23 -10.38 0.27
CA LEU A 104 14.00 -11.62 0.23
C LEU A 104 15.03 -11.62 -0.90
N LEU A 105 14.67 -11.09 -2.07
CA LEU A 105 15.57 -10.95 -3.21
C LEU A 105 16.75 -10.02 -2.89
N VAL A 106 16.45 -8.83 -2.33
CA VAL A 106 17.48 -7.89 -1.86
C VAL A 106 18.37 -8.52 -0.80
N GLY A 107 17.79 -9.20 0.19
CA GLY A 107 18.54 -9.90 1.23
C GLY A 107 19.44 -11.01 0.70
N TYR A 108 18.96 -11.79 -0.28
CA TYR A 108 19.76 -12.81 -0.95
C TYR A 108 20.96 -12.21 -1.69
N ARG A 109 20.76 -11.09 -2.40
CA ARG A 109 21.83 -10.36 -3.10
C ARG A 109 22.87 -9.77 -2.15
N MET A 110 22.48 -9.31 -0.96
CA MET A 110 23.44 -8.78 0.02
C MET A 110 24.34 -9.86 0.65
N VAL A 111 23.90 -11.13 0.66
CA VAL A 111 24.63 -12.25 1.28
C VAL A 111 25.55 -12.97 0.29
N ARG A 112 25.28 -12.86 -1.02
CA ARG A 112 26.05 -13.51 -2.08
C ARG A 112 27.16 -12.60 -2.61
#